data_AF-U5DDH2-F1
#
_entry.id   AF-U5DDH2-F1
#
_cell.length_a   1.000
_cell.length_b   1.000
_cell.length_c   1.000
_cell.angle_alpha   90.00
_cell.angle_beta   90.00
_cell.angle_gamma   90.00
#
_symmetry.space_group_name_H-M   'P 1'
#
loop_
_entity.id
_entity.type
_entity.pdbx_description
1 polymer ?
#
loop_
_entity_poly.entity_id
_entity_poly.type
_entity_poly.pdbx_seq_one_letter_code
_entity_poly.pdbx_strand_id
1 'polypeptide(L)'
;MALPGIPKIKDGYNPAAWMLDITSFSMETNLNVDFAQVYHNSCLYGKYQQIIEGLSRPSTGSKDLCLDCMHSHGFLTQCMACLWKQHWSYWRNPEHNAIRFLITVTVSVLFGTIFRGVALDLSKQQDLLNTLGATYASALFLGFTNTTAVQPIVGLGRTVFYRERSAGMYSAMPYTIAQVVIEIPYIVIQVQVFVLIIYPLIGFSWMLAKFLWFTFFVLLSVLYLTLFGMTAVALTPTQELAALISFFFFILWNIFSGFFIARPMIPLWWRCWEIELRQSIYLGKQARASKSFLKFTSDLKLIF
;
A
#
# COMPACT_ATOMS: atom_id res chain seq x y z
N MET A 1 -10.49 -17.31 -56.62
CA MET A 1 -9.70 -16.71 -57.72
C MET A 1 -8.67 -15.79 -57.09
N ALA A 2 -7.39 -15.90 -57.43
CA ALA A 2 -6.36 -15.04 -56.86
C ALA A 2 -6.53 -13.60 -57.38
N LEU A 3 -6.37 -12.60 -56.51
CA LEU A 3 -6.43 -11.19 -56.92
C LEU A 3 -5.24 -10.88 -57.84
N PRO A 4 -5.47 -10.19 -58.96
CA PRO A 4 -4.40 -9.82 -59.89
C PRO A 4 -3.44 -8.84 -59.20
N GLY A 5 -2.12 -9.04 -59.39
CA GLY A 5 -1.09 -8.16 -58.84
C GLY A 5 -0.47 -8.60 -57.51
N ILE A 6 -1.04 -9.59 -56.82
CA ILE A 6 -0.44 -10.12 -55.59
C ILE A 6 0.76 -11.04 -55.92
N PRO A 7 1.97 -10.76 -55.40
CA PRO A 7 3.14 -11.59 -55.66
C PRO A 7 2.99 -12.94 -54.95
N LYS A 8 3.15 -14.04 -55.68
CA LYS A 8 3.05 -15.39 -55.11
C LYS A 8 4.08 -15.60 -53.99
N ILE A 9 3.69 -16.39 -52.99
CA ILE A 9 4.59 -16.82 -51.93
C ILE A 9 5.79 -17.57 -52.54
N LYS A 10 6.99 -17.29 -52.04
CA LYS A 10 8.24 -17.96 -52.45
C LYS A 10 8.43 -19.23 -51.64
N ASP A 11 9.01 -20.26 -52.25
CA ASP A 11 9.35 -21.49 -51.54
C ASP A 11 10.31 -21.21 -50.37
N GLY A 12 9.97 -21.76 -49.20
CA GLY A 12 10.72 -21.54 -47.95
C GLY A 12 10.38 -20.24 -47.21
N TYR A 13 9.51 -19.38 -47.73
CA TYR A 13 9.09 -18.16 -47.04
C TYR A 13 7.90 -18.44 -46.09
N ASN A 14 7.93 -17.85 -44.88
CA ASN A 14 6.89 -18.08 -43.88
C ASN A 14 5.53 -17.53 -44.37
N PRO A 15 4.49 -18.37 -44.52
CA PRO A 15 3.18 -17.93 -45.00
C PRO A 15 2.53 -16.84 -44.14
N ALA A 16 2.75 -16.84 -42.82
CA ALA A 16 2.20 -15.82 -41.94
C ALA A 16 2.89 -14.46 -42.13
N ALA A 17 4.21 -14.45 -42.33
CA ALA A 17 4.96 -13.23 -42.61
C ALA A 17 4.56 -12.66 -43.98
N TRP A 18 4.47 -13.54 -45.00
CA TRP A 18 3.98 -13.17 -46.33
C TRP A 18 2.59 -12.54 -46.27
N MET A 19 1.67 -13.13 -45.51
CA MET A 19 0.32 -12.58 -45.37
C MET A 19 0.36 -11.14 -44.81
N LEU A 20 1.14 -10.88 -43.76
CA LEU A 20 1.28 -9.53 -43.18
C LEU A 20 1.91 -8.53 -44.15
N ASP A 21 2.90 -8.97 -44.94
CA ASP A 21 3.54 -8.14 -45.95
C ASP A 21 2.55 -7.73 -47.05
N ILE A 22 1.71 -8.68 -47.50
CA ILE A 22 0.69 -8.44 -48.53
C ILE A 22 -0.50 -7.62 -48.02
N THR A 23 -0.96 -7.85 -46.79
CA THR A 23 -2.08 -7.10 -46.21
C THR A 23 -1.64 -5.77 -45.58
N SER A 24 -0.45 -5.28 -45.92
CA SER A 24 0.03 -3.99 -45.44
C SER A 24 -0.62 -2.84 -46.21
N PHE A 25 -0.80 -1.70 -45.52
CA PHE A 25 -1.39 -0.50 -46.12
C PHE A 25 -0.63 -0.01 -47.37
N SER A 26 0.69 -0.17 -47.37
CA SER A 26 1.54 0.14 -48.53
C SER A 26 1.19 -0.70 -49.75
N MET A 27 0.88 -1.98 -49.55
CA MET A 27 0.50 -2.89 -50.63
C MET A 27 -0.92 -2.60 -51.15
N GLU A 28 -1.87 -2.28 -50.26
CA GLU A 28 -3.23 -1.83 -50.62
C GLU A 28 -3.20 -0.58 -51.50
N THR A 29 -2.38 0.40 -51.11
CA THR A 29 -2.22 1.66 -51.86
C THR A 29 -1.58 1.42 -53.23
N ASN A 30 -0.56 0.57 -53.30
CA ASN A 30 0.13 0.24 -54.56
C ASN A 30 -0.77 -0.52 -55.54
N LEU A 31 -1.63 -1.40 -55.03
CA LEU A 31 -2.57 -2.18 -55.85
C LEU A 31 -3.89 -1.43 -56.09
N ASN A 32 -4.13 -0.33 -55.37
CA ASN A 32 -5.40 0.41 -55.34
C ASN A 32 -6.61 -0.50 -55.06
N VAL A 33 -6.45 -1.41 -54.11
CA VAL A 33 -7.47 -2.40 -53.70
C VAL A 33 -7.67 -2.33 -52.19
N ASP A 34 -8.92 -2.33 -51.76
CA ASP A 34 -9.31 -2.53 -50.36
C ASP A 34 -9.51 -4.03 -50.10
N PHE A 35 -8.58 -4.66 -49.37
CA PHE A 35 -8.66 -6.09 -49.09
C PHE A 35 -9.86 -6.44 -48.18
N ALA A 36 -10.30 -5.53 -47.31
CA ALA A 36 -11.47 -5.76 -46.46
C ALA A 36 -12.75 -5.84 -47.30
N GLN A 37 -12.93 -4.93 -48.26
CA GLN A 37 -14.08 -4.97 -49.17
C GLN A 37 -14.07 -6.22 -50.06
N VAL A 38 -12.89 -6.63 -50.54
CA VAL A 38 -12.77 -7.87 -51.31
C VAL A 38 -13.12 -9.10 -50.47
N TYR A 39 -12.69 -9.16 -49.21
CA TYR A 39 -13.05 -10.26 -48.31
C TYR A 39 -14.57 -10.28 -48.05
N HIS A 40 -15.20 -9.14 -47.77
CA HIS A 40 -16.65 -9.05 -47.57
C HIS A 40 -17.47 -9.56 -48.77
N ASN A 41 -17.00 -9.30 -49.99
CA ASN A 41 -17.64 -9.76 -51.22
C ASN A 41 -17.32 -11.23 -51.56
N SER A 42 -16.47 -11.89 -50.78
CA SER A 42 -16.04 -13.26 -51.06
C SER A 42 -17.04 -14.31 -50.57
N CYS A 43 -17.06 -15.47 -51.24
CA CYS A 43 -17.84 -16.63 -50.81
C CYS A 43 -17.41 -17.13 -49.41
N LEU A 44 -16.15 -16.95 -49.03
CA LEU A 44 -15.65 -17.32 -47.69
C LEU A 44 -16.33 -16.53 -46.59
N TYR A 45 -16.50 -15.21 -46.78
CA TYR A 45 -17.21 -14.36 -45.82
C TYR A 45 -18.65 -14.85 -45.62
N GLY A 46 -19.39 -15.10 -46.71
CA GLY A 46 -20.75 -15.65 -46.63
C GLY A 46 -20.82 -17.00 -45.90
N LYS A 47 -19.84 -17.90 -46.13
CA LYS A 47 -19.75 -19.19 -45.44
C LYS A 47 -19.53 -19.02 -43.92
N TYR A 48 -18.60 -18.16 -43.51
CA TYR A 48 -18.35 -17.92 -42.08
C TYR A 48 -19.51 -17.20 -41.39
N GLN A 49 -20.20 -16.30 -42.09
CA GLN A 49 -21.39 -15.65 -41.59
C GLN A 49 -22.50 -16.66 -41.25
N GLN A 50 -22.74 -17.63 -42.13
CA GLN A 50 -23.69 -18.72 -41.87
C GLN A 50 -23.27 -19.58 -40.67
N ILE A 51 -21.98 -19.87 -40.51
CA ILE A 51 -21.45 -20.62 -39.36
C ILE A 51 -21.67 -19.82 -38.06
N ILE A 52 -21.38 -18.51 -38.06
CA ILE A 52 -21.57 -17.65 -36.90
C ILE A 52 -23.05 -17.57 -36.53
N GLU A 53 -23.96 -17.37 -37.50
CA GLU A 53 -25.40 -17.36 -37.26
C GLU A 53 -25.91 -18.71 -36.71
N GLY A 54 -25.35 -19.82 -37.21
CA GLY A 54 -25.65 -21.16 -36.72
C GLY A 54 -25.19 -21.37 -35.27
N LEU A 55 -23.97 -20.97 -34.94
CA LEU A 55 -23.40 -21.08 -33.58
C LEU A 55 -24.00 -20.10 -32.59
N SER A 56 -24.51 -18.96 -33.07
CA SER A 56 -25.16 -17.94 -32.23
C SER A 56 -26.54 -18.38 -31.74
N ARG A 57 -27.16 -19.36 -32.41
CA ARG A 57 -28.43 -19.95 -31.98
C ARG A 57 -28.14 -21.13 -31.05
N PRO A 58 -28.48 -21.03 -29.74
CA PRO A 58 -28.27 -22.14 -28.83
C PRO A 58 -29.09 -23.36 -29.27
N SER A 59 -28.53 -24.55 -29.11
CA SER A 59 -29.23 -25.80 -29.43
C SER A 59 -30.51 -25.94 -28.61
N THR A 60 -31.57 -26.50 -29.19
CA THR A 60 -32.85 -26.66 -28.50
C THR A 60 -32.68 -27.55 -27.27
N GLY A 61 -32.77 -26.96 -26.07
CA GLY A 61 -32.56 -27.64 -24.79
C GLY A 61 -31.22 -27.38 -24.10
N SER A 62 -30.28 -26.62 -24.69
CA SER A 62 -29.10 -26.15 -23.96
C SER A 62 -29.46 -25.05 -22.97
N LYS A 63 -28.92 -25.13 -21.76
CA LYS A 63 -28.99 -24.06 -20.77
C LYS A 63 -27.82 -23.10 -21.00
N ASP A 64 -28.07 -21.80 -20.83
CA ASP A 64 -27.00 -20.81 -20.83
C ASP A 64 -25.99 -21.12 -19.73
N LEU A 65 -24.72 -20.90 -20.04
CA LEU A 65 -23.61 -21.05 -19.11
C LEU A 65 -23.67 -19.91 -18.08
N CYS A 66 -24.44 -20.12 -17.01
CA CYS A 66 -24.41 -19.26 -15.83
C CYS A 66 -23.24 -19.69 -14.93
N LEU A 67 -22.20 -18.87 -14.88
CA LEU A 67 -21.18 -18.98 -13.84
C LEU A 67 -21.70 -18.25 -12.60
N ASP A 68 -22.23 -19.01 -11.64
CA ASP A 68 -22.81 -18.46 -10.40
C ASP A 68 -21.79 -17.64 -9.57
N CYS A 69 -20.50 -17.92 -9.75
CA CYS A 69 -19.41 -17.27 -9.03
C CYS A 69 -18.32 -16.81 -9.99
N MET A 70 -17.91 -15.54 -9.86
CA MET A 70 -16.79 -14.97 -10.61
C MET A 70 -15.44 -15.64 -10.28
N HIS A 71 -15.33 -16.30 -9.12
CA HIS A 71 -14.11 -16.98 -8.68
C HIS A 71 -14.39 -18.44 -8.32
N SER A 72 -13.41 -19.31 -8.54
CA SER A 72 -13.54 -20.77 -8.33
C SER A 72 -13.58 -21.20 -6.86
N HIS A 73 -13.02 -20.40 -5.94
CA HIS A 73 -12.92 -20.73 -4.52
C HIS A 73 -13.51 -19.64 -3.62
N GLY A 74 -13.89 -20.03 -2.40
CA GLY A 74 -14.40 -19.13 -1.37
C GLY A 74 -13.37 -18.11 -0.88
N PHE A 75 -13.88 -17.05 -0.23
CA PHE A 75 -13.10 -15.90 0.22
C PHE A 75 -11.91 -16.27 1.12
N LEU A 76 -12.11 -17.16 2.09
CA LEU A 76 -11.06 -17.57 3.04
C LEU A 76 -9.90 -18.28 2.36
N THR A 77 -10.19 -19.16 1.39
CA THR A 77 -9.17 -19.86 0.61
C THR A 77 -8.35 -18.87 -0.21
N GLN A 78 -9.01 -17.86 -0.81
CA GLN A 78 -8.32 -16.78 -1.50
C GLN A 78 -7.42 -15.98 -0.54
N CYS A 79 -7.90 -15.64 0.65
CA CYS A 79 -7.11 -14.93 1.67
C CYS A 79 -5.87 -15.74 2.09
N MET A 80 -6.04 -17.03 2.36
CA MET A 80 -4.94 -17.91 2.76
C MET A 80 -3.90 -18.06 1.64
N ALA A 81 -4.34 -18.24 0.39
CA ALA A 81 -3.45 -18.32 -0.76
C ALA A 81 -2.68 -17.02 -0.99
N CYS A 82 -3.36 -15.86 -0.89
CA CYS A 82 -2.72 -14.56 -0.96
C CYS A 82 -1.70 -14.36 0.18
N LEU A 83 -2.04 -14.75 1.41
CA LEU A 83 -1.15 -14.62 2.56
C LEU A 83 0.08 -15.52 2.43
N TRP A 84 -0.10 -16.75 1.95
CA TRP A 84 1.00 -17.65 1.62
C TRP A 84 1.94 -17.02 0.58
N LYS A 85 1.38 -16.46 -0.51
CA LYS A 85 2.15 -15.76 -1.52
C LYS A 85 2.95 -14.60 -0.94
N GLN A 86 2.33 -13.76 -0.11
CA GLN A 86 3.02 -12.61 0.48
C GLN A 86 4.07 -13.01 1.51
N HIS A 87 3.82 -14.07 2.28
CA HIS A 87 4.83 -14.62 3.18
C HIS A 87 6.11 -15.01 2.43
N TRP A 88 5.98 -15.77 1.34
CA TRP A 88 7.14 -16.15 0.52
C TRP A 88 7.80 -14.98 -0.19
N SER A 89 7.02 -13.99 -0.63
CA SER A 89 7.56 -12.78 -1.25
C SER A 89 8.43 -11.98 -0.27
N TYR A 90 7.94 -11.77 0.96
CA TYR A 90 8.67 -11.04 2.01
C TYR A 90 9.90 -11.84 2.48
N TRP A 91 9.77 -13.15 2.63
CA TRP A 91 10.87 -14.01 3.06
C TRP A 91 12.00 -14.08 2.02
N ARG A 92 11.66 -14.16 0.73
CA ARG A 92 12.63 -14.25 -0.37
C ARG A 92 13.22 -12.89 -0.77
N ASN A 93 12.69 -11.79 -0.24
CA ASN A 93 13.22 -10.45 -0.45
C ASN A 93 13.87 -9.90 0.83
N PRO A 94 15.07 -10.40 1.20
CA PRO A 94 15.73 -10.03 2.44
C PRO A 94 16.20 -8.57 2.46
N GLU A 95 16.46 -7.97 1.29
CA GLU A 95 17.00 -6.60 1.19
C GLU A 95 16.06 -5.59 1.86
N HIS A 96 14.76 -5.65 1.57
CA HIS A 96 13.77 -4.76 2.16
C HIS A 96 13.72 -4.89 3.68
N ASN A 97 13.62 -6.12 4.19
CA ASN A 97 13.52 -6.38 5.63
C ASN A 97 14.82 -6.04 6.36
N ALA A 98 15.98 -6.35 5.79
CA ALA A 98 17.28 -6.03 6.36
C ALA A 98 17.50 -4.52 6.46
N ILE A 99 17.19 -3.77 5.40
CA ILE A 99 17.30 -2.30 5.39
C ILE A 99 16.34 -1.69 6.42
N ARG A 100 15.10 -2.20 6.52
CA ARG A 100 14.11 -1.77 7.52
C ARG A 100 14.67 -1.89 8.95
N PHE A 101 15.25 -3.03 9.30
CA PHE A 101 15.82 -3.23 10.64
C PHE A 101 17.09 -2.40 10.87
N LEU A 102 17.98 -2.29 9.88
CA LEU A 102 19.20 -1.48 9.96
C LEU A 102 18.86 -0.01 10.21
N ILE A 103 17.95 0.57 9.41
CA ILE A 103 17.50 1.96 9.59
C ILE A 103 16.89 2.14 10.98
N THR A 104 16.08 1.18 11.44
CA THR A 104 15.46 1.24 12.77
C THR A 104 16.50 1.31 13.87
N VAL A 105 17.53 0.45 13.83
CA VAL A 105 18.62 0.47 14.82
C VAL A 105 19.36 1.81 14.76
N THR A 106 19.74 2.27 13.58
CA THR A 106 20.44 3.56 13.39
C THR A 106 19.64 4.73 13.95
N VAL A 107 18.34 4.81 13.63
CA VAL A 107 17.43 5.86 14.14
C VAL A 107 17.29 5.78 15.66
N SER A 108 17.12 4.58 16.20
CA SER A 108 16.97 4.38 17.66
C SER A 108 18.21 4.84 18.41
N VAL A 109 19.40 4.49 17.91
CA VAL A 109 20.68 4.90 18.51
C VAL A 109 20.88 6.41 18.38
N LEU A 110 20.60 6.98 17.20
CA LEU A 110 20.75 8.42 16.96
C LEU A 110 19.85 9.24 17.88
N PHE A 111 18.55 8.95 17.93
CA PHE A 111 17.64 9.67 18.82
C PHE A 111 17.90 9.37 20.30
N GLY A 112 18.23 8.13 20.64
CA GLY A 112 18.54 7.74 22.02
C GLY A 112 19.81 8.42 22.55
N THR A 113 20.83 8.62 21.71
CA THR A 113 22.06 9.33 22.09
C THR A 113 21.87 10.84 22.21
N ILE A 114 21.09 11.46 21.31
CA ILE A 114 20.76 12.89 21.37
C ILE A 114 19.97 13.24 22.64
N PHE A 115 18.98 12.42 23.00
CA PHE A 115 18.10 12.65 24.15
C PHE A 115 18.47 11.81 25.37
N ARG A 116 19.76 11.52 25.53
CA ARG A 116 20.25 10.65 26.59
C ARG A 116 20.00 11.26 27.97
N GLY A 117 19.35 10.51 28.85
CA GLY A 117 19.14 10.89 30.26
C GLY A 117 18.14 12.04 30.47
N VAL A 118 17.42 12.47 29.43
CA VAL A 118 16.45 13.57 29.52
C VAL A 118 15.26 13.21 30.41
N ALA A 119 14.92 11.93 30.56
CA ALA A 119 13.80 11.48 31.39
C ALA A 119 14.15 11.27 32.88
N LEU A 120 15.39 11.54 33.31
CA LEU A 120 15.82 11.32 34.69
C LEU A 120 15.33 12.44 35.63
N ASP A 121 15.32 13.70 35.17
CA ASP A 121 14.94 14.86 35.95
C ASP A 121 13.65 15.49 35.42
N LEU A 122 12.49 15.12 35.97
CA LEU A 122 11.17 15.64 35.53
C LEU A 122 10.63 16.77 36.42
N SER A 123 11.51 17.42 37.18
CA SER A 123 11.13 18.44 38.17
C SER A 123 10.65 19.75 37.54
N LYS A 124 11.15 20.10 36.34
CA LYS A 124 10.75 21.31 35.63
C LYS A 124 9.79 20.99 34.48
N GLN A 125 8.87 21.92 34.23
CA GLN A 125 7.96 21.84 33.08
C GLN A 125 8.71 21.73 31.75
N GLN A 126 9.88 22.34 31.62
CA GLN A 126 10.70 22.26 30.41
C GLN A 126 11.23 20.84 30.16
N ASP A 127 11.64 20.13 31.20
CA ASP A 127 12.22 18.78 31.06
C ASP A 127 11.13 17.75 30.71
N LEU A 128 9.92 17.96 31.21
CA LEU A 128 8.72 17.24 30.76
C LEU A 128 8.43 17.47 29.28
N LEU A 129 8.48 18.72 28.82
CA LEU A 129 8.27 19.06 27.39
C LEU A 129 9.38 18.47 26.50
N ASN A 130 10.63 18.49 26.96
CA ASN A 130 11.77 17.90 26.24
C ASN A 130 11.61 16.38 26.09
N THR A 131 11.19 15.68 27.15
CA THR A 131 10.95 14.23 27.13
C THR A 131 9.79 13.86 26.19
N LEU A 132 8.69 14.61 26.24
CA LEU A 132 7.55 14.42 25.35
C LEU A 132 7.91 14.73 23.89
N GLY A 133 8.72 15.76 23.65
CA GLY A 133 9.21 16.10 22.32
C GLY A 133 10.14 15.04 21.74
N ALA A 134 11.06 14.52 22.53
CA ALA A 134 11.98 13.46 22.14
C ALA A 134 11.24 12.17 21.73
N THR A 135 10.27 11.75 22.54
CA THR A 135 9.45 10.56 22.25
C THR A 135 8.55 10.75 21.03
N TYR A 136 7.94 11.92 20.88
CA TYR A 136 7.13 12.26 19.71
C TYR A 136 7.96 12.28 18.43
N ALA A 137 9.09 13.00 18.42
CA ALA A 137 9.96 13.14 17.25
C ALA A 137 10.54 11.80 16.79
N SER A 138 11.03 10.99 17.74
CA SER A 138 11.61 9.68 17.42
C SER A 138 10.58 8.68 16.88
N ALA A 139 9.39 8.61 17.49
CA ALA A 139 8.31 7.73 17.01
C ALA A 139 7.78 8.15 15.64
N LEU A 140 7.65 9.45 15.39
CA LEU A 140 7.25 9.95 14.08
C LEU A 140 8.29 9.72 13.00
N PHE A 141 9.57 9.92 13.30
CA PHE A 141 10.64 9.69 12.34
C PHE A 141 10.69 8.21 11.93
N LEU A 142 10.53 7.29 12.90
CA LEU A 142 10.40 5.87 12.63
C LEU A 142 9.17 5.56 11.76
N GLY A 143 8.01 6.15 12.08
CA GLY A 143 6.80 5.96 11.29
C GLY A 143 6.94 6.45 9.85
N PHE A 144 7.51 7.64 9.66
CA PHE A 144 7.73 8.24 8.35
C PHE A 144 8.69 7.40 7.49
N THR A 145 9.84 7.00 8.05
CA THR A 145 10.81 6.16 7.34
C THR A 145 10.20 4.81 6.93
N ASN A 146 9.36 4.20 7.78
CA ASN A 146 8.65 2.97 7.44
C ASN A 146 7.64 3.16 6.31
N THR A 147 6.85 4.23 6.36
CA THR A 147 5.91 4.59 5.28
C THR A 147 6.63 4.73 3.94
N THR A 148 7.73 5.48 3.89
CA THR A 148 8.51 5.68 2.65
C THR A 148 9.11 4.36 2.14
N ALA A 149 9.55 3.47 3.02
CA ALA A 149 10.10 2.17 2.65
C ALA A 149 9.05 1.19 2.10
N VAL A 150 7.80 1.26 2.60
CA VAL A 150 6.72 0.35 2.19
C VAL A 150 6.12 0.69 0.83
N GLN A 151 6.06 1.97 0.46
CA GLN A 151 5.46 2.42 -0.80
C GLN A 151 5.99 1.71 -2.07
N PRO A 152 7.32 1.58 -2.30
CA PRO A 152 7.84 0.87 -3.47
C PRO A 152 7.45 -0.61 -3.51
N ILE A 153 7.45 -1.28 -2.36
CA ILE A 153 7.10 -2.71 -2.27
C ILE A 153 5.64 -2.94 -2.68
N VAL A 154 4.73 -2.09 -2.20
CA VAL A 154 3.31 -2.13 -2.60
C VAL A 154 3.14 -1.78 -4.08
N GLY A 155 3.88 -0.78 -4.57
CA GLY A 155 3.85 -0.35 -5.95
C GLY A 155 4.26 -1.46 -6.93
N LEU A 156 5.32 -2.20 -6.61
CA LEU A 156 5.77 -3.35 -7.40
C LEU A 156 4.73 -4.47 -7.41
N GLY A 157 4.20 -4.85 -6.23
CA GLY A 157 3.19 -5.91 -6.09
C GLY A 157 1.89 -5.63 -6.86
N ARG A 158 1.53 -4.36 -7.05
CA ARG A 158 0.32 -3.94 -7.77
C ARG A 158 0.31 -4.38 -9.24
N THR A 159 1.46 -4.35 -9.93
CA THR A 159 1.53 -4.76 -11.35
C THR A 159 1.17 -6.23 -11.53
N VAL A 160 1.69 -7.08 -10.63
CA VAL A 160 1.38 -8.51 -10.56
C VAL A 160 -0.09 -8.72 -10.20
N PHE A 161 -0.60 -7.98 -9.22
CA PHE A 161 -2.00 -8.02 -8.81
C PHE A 161 -2.96 -7.75 -9.97
N TYR A 162 -2.72 -6.73 -10.80
CA TYR A 162 -3.61 -6.42 -11.92
C TYR A 162 -3.65 -7.54 -12.96
N ARG A 163 -2.50 -8.17 -13.25
CA ARG A 163 -2.42 -9.32 -14.16
C ARG A 163 -3.14 -10.56 -13.62
N GLU A 164 -2.99 -10.85 -12.34
CA GLU A 164 -3.64 -12.01 -11.70
C GLU A 164 -5.15 -11.79 -11.54
N ARG A 165 -5.57 -10.54 -11.31
CA ARG A 165 -6.98 -10.16 -11.26
C ARG A 165 -7.64 -10.23 -12.64
N SER A 166 -6.97 -9.80 -13.71
CA SER A 166 -7.53 -9.92 -15.08
C SER A 166 -7.67 -11.37 -15.52
N ALA A 167 -6.86 -12.27 -14.96
CA ALA A 167 -7.00 -13.72 -15.15
C ALA A 167 -8.08 -14.36 -14.26
N GLY A 168 -8.78 -13.59 -13.41
CA GLY A 168 -9.86 -14.10 -12.56
C GLY A 168 -9.40 -14.96 -11.36
N MET A 169 -8.13 -14.89 -10.96
CA MET A 169 -7.59 -15.78 -9.93
C MET A 169 -8.14 -15.52 -8.52
N TYR A 170 -8.31 -14.25 -8.13
CA TYR A 170 -8.81 -13.85 -6.80
C TYR A 170 -9.32 -12.40 -6.80
N SER A 171 -10.13 -12.06 -5.79
CA SER A 171 -10.70 -10.71 -5.62
C SER A 171 -9.71 -9.70 -4.99
N ALA A 172 -10.01 -8.41 -5.09
CA ALA A 172 -9.20 -7.36 -4.49
C ALA A 172 -9.12 -7.44 -2.95
N MET A 173 -10.23 -7.78 -2.29
CA MET A 173 -10.32 -7.78 -0.82
C MET A 173 -9.42 -8.85 -0.15
N PRO A 174 -9.38 -10.11 -0.59
CA PRO A 174 -8.45 -11.10 -0.06
C PRO A 174 -6.97 -10.69 -0.18
N TYR A 175 -6.62 -10.03 -1.28
CA TYR A 175 -5.27 -9.53 -1.51
C TYR A 175 -4.90 -8.41 -0.54
N THR A 176 -5.77 -7.41 -0.34
CA THR A 176 -5.50 -6.30 0.57
C THR A 176 -5.40 -6.77 2.02
N ILE A 177 -6.26 -7.69 2.45
CA ILE A 177 -6.19 -8.28 3.80
C ILE A 177 -4.87 -9.03 3.99
N ALA A 178 -4.49 -9.90 3.05
CA ALA A 178 -3.23 -10.62 3.11
C ALA A 178 -2.02 -9.68 3.20
N GLN A 179 -2.05 -8.57 2.46
CA GLN A 179 -1.00 -7.56 2.46
C GLN A 179 -0.89 -6.81 3.80
N VAL A 180 -2.02 -6.51 4.45
CA VAL A 180 -2.02 -5.88 5.79
C VAL A 180 -1.52 -6.87 6.85
N VAL A 181 -2.00 -8.11 6.81
CA VAL A 181 -1.68 -9.13 7.81
C VAL A 181 -0.20 -9.49 7.79
N ILE A 182 0.44 -9.54 6.62
CA ILE A 182 1.87 -9.85 6.54
C ILE A 182 2.75 -8.73 7.11
N GLU A 183 2.33 -7.47 7.05
CA GLU A 183 3.11 -6.33 7.56
C GLU A 183 3.12 -6.25 9.09
N ILE A 184 2.02 -6.61 9.76
CA ILE A 184 1.87 -6.56 11.22
C ILE A 184 3.04 -7.25 11.97
N PRO A 185 3.41 -8.52 11.72
CA PRO A 185 4.48 -9.18 12.47
C PRO A 185 5.85 -8.50 12.30
N TYR A 186 6.18 -8.02 11.11
CA TYR A 186 7.44 -7.31 10.88
C TYR A 186 7.47 -5.96 11.61
N ILE A 187 6.37 -5.21 11.61
CA ILE A 187 6.26 -3.95 12.34
C ILE A 187 6.35 -4.20 13.85
N VAL A 188 5.72 -5.27 14.36
CA VAL A 188 5.82 -5.64 15.79
C VAL A 188 7.29 -5.88 16.15
N ILE A 189 8.02 -6.71 15.41
CA ILE A 189 9.44 -6.99 15.70
C ILE A 189 10.27 -5.71 15.59
N GLN A 190 10.04 -4.89 14.57
CA GLN A 190 10.74 -3.62 14.37
C GLN A 190 10.56 -2.65 15.54
N VAL A 191 9.32 -2.52 16.02
CA VAL A 191 9.00 -1.66 17.17
C VAL A 191 9.61 -2.21 18.45
N GLN A 192 9.63 -3.53 18.65
CA GLN A 192 10.33 -4.11 19.80
C GLN A 192 11.82 -3.75 19.80
N VAL A 193 12.50 -3.90 18.65
CA VAL A 193 13.92 -3.53 18.51
C VAL A 193 14.12 -2.03 18.80
N PHE A 194 13.26 -1.17 18.26
CA PHE A 194 13.32 0.26 18.49
C PHE A 194 13.17 0.62 19.98
N VAL A 195 12.14 0.07 20.63
CA VAL A 195 11.83 0.38 22.03
C VAL A 195 12.93 -0.13 22.96
N LEU A 196 13.46 -1.34 22.73
CA LEU A 196 14.55 -1.90 23.54
C LEU A 196 15.82 -1.05 23.53
N ILE A 197 16.07 -0.32 22.44
CA ILE A 197 17.23 0.58 22.33
C ILE A 197 16.92 1.95 22.93
N ILE A 198 15.79 2.57 22.54
CA ILE A 198 15.52 3.97 22.87
C ILE A 198 15.06 4.17 24.32
N TYR A 199 14.32 3.21 24.88
CA TYR A 199 13.77 3.28 26.23
C TYR A 199 14.84 3.42 27.32
N PRO A 200 15.91 2.58 27.34
CA PRO A 200 17.00 2.76 28.29
C PRO A 200 17.83 4.01 28.01
N LEU A 201 18.04 4.39 26.74
CA LEU A 201 18.86 5.54 26.38
C LEU A 201 18.26 6.87 26.86
N ILE A 202 16.94 7.03 26.72
CA ILE A 202 16.23 8.23 27.21
C ILE A 202 16.22 8.27 28.76
N GLY A 203 16.29 7.11 29.42
CA GLY A 203 16.35 7.00 30.87
C GLY A 203 14.98 6.84 31.54
N PHE A 204 14.03 6.15 30.89
CA PHE A 204 12.72 5.89 31.49
C PHE A 204 12.79 4.92 32.68
N SER A 205 11.87 5.09 33.64
CA SER A 205 11.78 4.19 34.80
C SER A 205 11.38 2.77 34.38
N TRP A 206 12.17 1.76 34.75
CA TRP A 206 11.95 0.35 34.46
C TRP A 206 10.77 -0.25 35.23
N MET A 207 9.56 0.04 34.76
CA MET A 207 8.34 -0.58 35.25
C MET A 207 7.65 -1.26 34.07
N LEU A 208 7.36 -2.56 34.21
CA LEU A 208 6.81 -3.37 33.12
C LEU A 208 5.55 -2.77 32.49
N ALA A 209 4.64 -2.23 33.33
CA ALA A 209 3.44 -1.55 32.85
C ALA A 209 3.78 -0.33 31.97
N LYS A 210 4.73 0.52 32.40
CA LYS A 210 5.13 1.72 31.66
C LYS A 210 5.80 1.37 30.34
N PHE A 211 6.64 0.32 30.34
CA PHE A 211 7.28 -0.21 29.14
C PHE A 211 6.24 -0.71 28.13
N LEU A 212 5.30 -1.56 28.55
CA LEU A 212 4.27 -2.12 27.67
C LEU A 212 3.36 -1.02 27.08
N TRP A 213 2.98 -0.02 27.88
CA TRP A 213 2.22 1.12 27.40
C TRP A 213 2.98 1.92 26.33
N PHE A 214 4.26 2.21 26.56
CA PHE A 214 5.09 2.91 25.60
C PHE A 214 5.20 2.13 24.28
N THR A 215 5.51 0.82 24.36
CA THR A 215 5.58 -0.07 23.20
C THR A 215 4.27 -0.11 22.44
N PHE A 216 3.13 -0.20 23.13
CA PHE A 216 1.81 -0.23 22.51
C PHE A 216 1.52 1.04 21.71
N PHE A 217 1.83 2.22 22.26
CA PHE A 217 1.62 3.48 21.56
C PHE A 217 2.53 3.66 20.34
N VAL A 218 3.81 3.29 20.45
CA VAL A 218 4.75 3.32 19.32
C VAL A 218 4.33 2.32 18.25
N LEU A 219 3.83 1.13 18.65
CA LEU A 219 3.31 0.14 17.72
C LEU A 219 2.12 0.67 16.93
N LEU A 220 1.13 1.24 17.62
CA LEU A 220 -0.04 1.80 16.97
C LEU A 220 0.30 2.98 16.05
N SER A 221 1.23 3.84 16.45
CA SER A 221 1.62 5.00 15.64
C SER A 221 2.30 4.57 14.34
N VAL A 222 3.27 3.65 14.41
CA VAL A 222 3.98 3.12 13.24
C VAL A 222 3.04 2.33 12.34
N LEU A 223 2.17 1.49 12.93
CA LEU A 223 1.18 0.72 12.18
C LEU A 223 0.22 1.65 11.42
N TYR A 224 -0.31 2.68 12.09
CA TYR A 224 -1.21 3.65 11.49
C TYR A 224 -0.56 4.36 10.28
N LEU A 225 0.65 4.89 10.46
CA LEU A 225 1.37 5.61 9.39
C LEU A 225 1.72 4.68 8.22
N THR A 226 2.08 3.43 8.50
CA THR A 226 2.40 2.43 7.47
C THR A 226 1.17 2.06 6.65
N LEU A 227 0.04 1.78 7.31
CA LEU A 227 -1.23 1.47 6.64
C LEU A 227 -1.75 2.65 5.80
N PHE A 228 -1.59 3.87 6.30
CA PHE A 228 -1.90 5.07 5.54
C PHE A 228 -1.04 5.17 4.27
N GLY A 229 0.26 4.90 4.38
CA GLY A 229 1.18 4.83 3.24
C GLY A 229 0.77 3.83 2.17
N MET A 230 0.38 2.62 2.58
CA MET A 230 -0.14 1.59 1.66
C MET A 230 -1.43 2.02 0.97
N THR A 231 -2.31 2.68 1.72
CA THR A 231 -3.58 3.21 1.19
C THR A 231 -3.33 4.30 0.15
N ALA A 232 -2.36 5.19 0.39
CA ALA A 232 -1.99 6.23 -0.58
C ALA A 232 -1.52 5.64 -1.91
N VAL A 233 -0.74 4.54 -1.89
CA VAL A 233 -0.32 3.83 -3.12
C VAL A 233 -1.49 3.14 -3.82
N ALA A 234 -2.46 2.64 -3.06
CA ALA A 234 -3.65 2.02 -3.62
C ALA A 234 -4.55 3.02 -4.35
N LEU A 235 -4.59 4.28 -3.90
CA LEU A 235 -5.43 5.35 -4.48
C LEU A 235 -4.77 6.08 -5.65
N THR A 236 -3.45 5.95 -5.82
CA THR A 236 -2.69 6.73 -6.81
C THR A 236 -2.19 5.87 -7.96
N PRO A 237 -2.12 6.40 -9.19
CA PRO A 237 -1.58 5.66 -10.34
C PRO A 237 -0.06 5.48 -10.26
N THR A 238 0.69 6.43 -9.69
CA THR A 238 2.16 6.40 -9.60
C THR A 238 2.63 6.42 -8.15
N GLN A 239 3.76 5.76 -7.89
CA GLN A 239 4.37 5.75 -6.55
C GLN A 239 4.81 7.15 -6.12
N GLU A 240 5.35 7.94 -7.04
CA GLU A 240 5.80 9.31 -6.76
C GLU A 240 4.66 10.20 -6.27
N LEU A 241 3.48 10.09 -6.90
CA LEU A 241 2.30 10.82 -6.47
C LEU A 241 1.83 10.34 -5.08
N ALA A 242 1.90 9.04 -4.80
CA ALA A 242 1.61 8.49 -3.47
C ALA A 242 2.52 9.09 -2.39
N ALA A 243 3.81 9.24 -2.68
CA ALA A 243 4.79 9.82 -1.78
C ALA A 243 4.48 11.30 -1.50
N LEU A 244 4.16 12.09 -2.53
CA LEU A 244 3.78 13.50 -2.38
C LEU A 244 2.52 13.68 -1.54
N ILE A 245 1.47 12.91 -1.82
CA ILE A 245 0.22 12.95 -1.05
C ILE A 245 0.48 12.54 0.41
N SER A 246 1.24 11.47 0.62
CA SER A 246 1.56 10.99 1.97
C SER A 246 2.35 12.04 2.76
N PHE A 247 3.32 12.71 2.12
CA PHE A 247 4.11 13.77 2.73
C PHE A 247 3.27 15.00 3.08
N PHE A 248 2.36 15.41 2.19
CA PHE A 248 1.42 16.51 2.46
C PHE A 248 0.56 16.24 3.70
N PHE A 249 -0.08 15.06 3.76
CA PHE A 249 -0.89 14.68 4.92
C PHE A 249 -0.04 14.48 6.18
N PHE A 250 1.19 14.00 6.05
CA PHE A 250 2.12 13.86 7.17
C PHE A 250 2.46 15.21 7.81
N ILE A 251 2.74 16.25 7.00
CA ILE A 251 2.96 17.62 7.48
C ILE A 251 1.69 18.14 8.16
N LEU A 252 0.54 17.95 7.52
CA LEU A 252 -0.74 18.40 8.04
C LEU A 252 -1.03 17.80 9.43
N TRP A 253 -0.89 16.48 9.58
CA TRP A 253 -1.04 15.82 10.88
C TRP A 253 -0.01 16.25 11.91
N ASN A 254 1.22 16.56 11.49
CA ASN A 254 2.25 17.07 12.39
C ASN A 254 1.89 18.44 12.96
N ILE A 255 1.41 19.37 12.12
CA ILE A 255 0.98 20.70 12.54
C ILE A 255 -0.21 20.59 13.50
N PHE A 256 -1.19 19.75 13.17
CA PHE A 256 -2.39 19.56 13.98
C PHE A 256 -2.23 18.56 15.13
N SER A 257 -1.06 17.95 15.33
CA SER A 257 -0.82 16.99 16.43
C SER A 257 -1.11 17.60 17.80
N GLY A 258 -0.92 18.91 17.94
CA GLY A 258 -1.03 19.67 19.18
C GLY A 258 0.30 19.82 19.92
N PHE A 259 1.40 19.32 19.35
CA PHE A 259 2.76 19.50 19.88
C PHE A 259 3.36 20.85 19.46
N PHE A 260 3.32 21.19 18.16
CA PHE A 260 3.85 22.46 17.64
C PHE A 260 2.94 23.65 17.91
N ILE A 261 1.63 23.49 17.69
CA ILE A 261 0.65 24.54 17.94
C ILE A 261 -0.27 24.06 19.06
N ALA A 262 -0.26 24.80 20.17
CA ALA A 262 -1.20 24.56 21.26
C ALA A 262 -2.62 24.79 20.73
N ARG A 263 -3.51 23.79 20.92
CA ARG A 263 -4.91 23.87 20.48
C ARG A 263 -5.65 25.19 20.76
N PRO A 264 -5.51 25.87 21.92
CA PRO A 264 -6.17 27.16 22.16
C PRO A 264 -5.83 28.24 21.12
N MET A 265 -4.65 28.16 20.49
CA MET A 265 -4.15 29.14 19.52
C MET A 265 -4.60 28.83 18.07
N ILE A 266 -5.26 27.68 17.84
CA ILE A 266 -5.79 27.32 16.52
C ILE A 266 -7.11 28.09 16.30
N PRO A 267 -7.28 28.79 15.15
CA PRO A 267 -8.52 29.49 14.82
C PRO A 267 -9.74 28.57 14.85
N LEU A 268 -10.89 29.10 15.29
CA LEU A 268 -12.11 28.32 15.54
C LEU A 268 -12.57 27.49 14.33
N TRP A 269 -12.50 28.04 13.12
CA TRP A 269 -12.89 27.32 11.89
C TRP A 269 -11.99 26.11 11.57
N TRP A 270 -10.69 26.21 11.83
CA TRP A 270 -9.74 25.09 11.68
C TRP A 270 -9.91 24.04 12.78
N ARG A 271 -10.35 24.44 13.97
CA ARG A 271 -10.63 23.50 15.07
C ARG A 271 -11.79 22.55 14.74
N CYS A 272 -12.79 23.00 13.98
CA CYS A 272 -13.89 22.13 13.53
C CYS A 272 -13.37 21.02 12.59
N TRP A 273 -12.53 21.37 11.62
CA TRP A 273 -11.87 20.42 10.72
C TRP A 273 -10.92 19.48 11.46
N GLU A 274 -10.20 19.99 12.46
CA GLU A 274 -9.31 19.22 13.34
C GLU A 274 -10.08 18.17 14.17
N ILE A 275 -11.30 18.48 14.62
CA ILE A 275 -12.14 17.54 15.38
C ILE A 275 -12.59 16.38 14.48
N GLU A 276 -12.95 16.66 13.23
CA GLU A 276 -13.34 15.62 12.26
C GLU A 276 -12.14 14.76 11.81
N LEU A 277 -10.99 15.37 11.49
CA LEU A 277 -9.78 14.63 11.11
C LEU A 277 -9.17 13.81 12.26
N ARG A 278 -9.39 14.20 13.52
CA ARG A 278 -8.86 13.49 14.70
C ARG A 278 -9.68 12.27 15.11
N GLN A 279 -10.93 12.11 14.64
CA GLN A 279 -11.68 10.86 14.89
C GLN A 279 -10.99 9.63 14.26
N SER A 280 -10.09 9.81 13.29
CA SER A 280 -9.27 8.74 12.70
C SER A 280 -7.86 8.59 13.29
N ILE A 281 -7.33 9.57 14.04
CA ILE A 281 -5.98 9.52 14.65
C ILE A 281 -6.03 9.66 16.17
N TYR A 282 -5.94 8.51 16.83
CA TYR A 282 -5.87 8.36 18.29
C TYR A 282 -4.65 9.02 18.96
N LEU A 283 -3.60 9.38 18.20
CA LEU A 283 -2.39 10.03 18.72
C LEU A 283 -2.68 11.41 19.34
N GLY A 284 -3.79 12.01 18.93
CA GLY A 284 -4.19 13.31 19.41
C GLY A 284 -4.81 13.35 20.81
N LYS A 285 -5.23 12.20 21.33
CA LYS A 285 -5.57 12.01 22.74
C LYS A 285 -4.31 11.72 23.55
N GLN A 286 -3.13 11.48 23.00
CA GLN A 286 -1.93 11.21 23.79
C GLN A 286 -1.37 12.49 24.45
N ALA A 287 -1.42 13.63 23.75
CA ALA A 287 -1.02 14.93 24.29
C ALA A 287 -2.07 15.60 25.20
N ARG A 288 -3.35 15.18 25.15
CA ARG A 288 -4.44 15.68 26.03
C ARG A 288 -5.05 14.66 26.97
N ALA A 289 -4.72 13.38 26.80
CA ALA A 289 -4.69 12.45 27.91
C ALA A 289 -3.80 13.04 28.98
N SER A 290 -2.79 13.88 28.69
CA SER A 290 -2.13 14.76 29.68
C SER A 290 -3.09 15.51 30.63
N LYS A 291 -4.32 15.90 30.27
CA LYS A 291 -5.26 16.54 31.22
C LYS A 291 -6.10 15.55 32.03
N SER A 292 -6.40 14.37 31.50
CA SER A 292 -6.97 13.27 32.28
C SER A 292 -5.89 12.44 32.99
N PHE A 293 -4.64 12.60 32.59
CA PHE A 293 -3.39 12.13 33.16
C PHE A 293 -2.98 13.16 34.20
N LEU A 294 -3.29 14.46 34.08
CA LEU A 294 -3.13 15.46 35.15
C LEU A 294 -4.19 15.31 36.25
N LYS A 295 -5.41 14.88 35.87
CA LYS A 295 -6.49 14.57 36.82
C LYS A 295 -6.42 13.14 37.37
N PHE A 296 -5.76 12.21 36.66
CA PHE A 296 -5.37 10.90 37.17
C PHE A 296 -4.03 10.96 37.94
N THR A 297 -3.15 11.95 37.66
CA THR A 297 -1.92 12.20 38.44
C THR A 297 -2.18 12.81 39.80
N SER A 298 -3.37 13.36 40.09
CA SER A 298 -3.67 13.74 41.47
C SER A 298 -3.81 12.51 42.38
N ASP A 299 -4.24 11.37 41.81
CA ASP A 299 -4.31 10.08 42.51
C ASP A 299 -3.03 9.24 42.34
N LEU A 300 -2.03 9.79 41.64
CA LEU A 300 -0.79 9.12 41.25
C LEU A 300 0.43 9.79 41.88
N LYS A 301 0.35 10.13 43.17
CA LYS A 301 1.53 10.47 44.02
C LYS A 301 2.51 9.30 44.22
N LEU A 302 2.33 8.20 43.48
CA LEU A 302 3.20 7.01 43.46
C LEU A 302 3.74 6.72 42.04
N ILE A 303 3.64 7.67 41.10
CA ILE A 303 4.06 7.51 39.70
C ILE A 303 4.89 8.73 39.19
N PHE A 304 5.55 9.45 40.09
CA PHE A 304 6.79 10.16 39.79
C PHE A 304 7.82 9.80 40.86
#